data_AF-T0KZQ0-F1
#
_entry.id   AF-T0KZQ0-F1
#
_cell.length_a   1.000
_cell.length_b   1.000
_cell.length_c   1.000
_cell.angle_alpha   90.00
_cell.angle_beta   90.00
_cell.angle_gamma   90.00
#
_symmetry.space_group_name_H-M   'P 1'
#
loop_
_entity.id
_entity.type
_entity.pdbx_description
1 polymer ?
#
loop_
_entity_poly.entity_id
_entity_poly.type
_entity_poly.pdbx_seq_one_letter_code
_entity_poly.pdbx_strand_id
1 'polypeptide(L)' 'MLGKIDLEDIKNIALKAGDAIMEIYNQDFTIEYKDDKSPLTAADLKANEIICSTLEKLPI' A
#
# COMPACT_ATOMS: atom_id res chain seq x y z
N MET A 1 -7.66 20.52 6.15
CA MET A 1 -8.06 19.15 5.80
C MET A 1 -7.16 18.05 6.39
N LEU A 2 -5.96 18.33 6.92
CA LEU A 2 -5.15 17.31 7.61
C LEU A 2 -5.46 17.15 9.12
N GLY A 3 -6.06 18.15 9.76
CA GLY A 3 -6.30 18.16 11.22
C GLY A 3 -7.43 17.25 11.74
N LYS A 4 -8.04 16.43 10.87
CA LYS A 4 -9.09 15.46 11.22
C LYS A 4 -8.68 14.02 11.00
N ILE A 5 -7.50 13.78 10.43
CA ILE A 5 -6.98 12.44 10.19
C ILE A 5 -6.34 11.96 11.48
N ASP A 6 -6.83 10.85 12.03
CA ASP A 6 -6.20 10.20 13.16
C ASP A 6 -4.89 9.51 12.72
N LEU A 7 -3.81 9.74 13.46
CA LEU A 7 -2.53 9.08 13.19
C LEU A 7 -2.62 7.56 13.38
N GLU A 8 -3.50 7.09 14.26
CA GLU A 8 -3.72 5.67 14.45
C GLU A 8 -4.38 5.03 13.21
N ASP A 9 -5.26 5.75 12.50
CA ASP A 9 -5.81 5.29 11.23
C ASP A 9 -4.70 5.12 10.18
N ILE A 10 -3.80 6.10 10.08
CA ILE A 10 -2.68 6.06 9.14
C ILE A 10 -1.72 4.91 9.47
N LYS A 11 -1.41 4.72 10.75
CA LYS A 11 -0.59 3.59 11.22
C LYS A 11 -1.23 2.25 10.86
N ASN A 12 -2.53 2.10 11.10
CA ASN A 12 -3.25 0.87 10.76
C ASN A 12 -3.28 0.60 9.26
N ILE A 13 -3.45 1.63 8.44
CA ILE A 13 -3.36 1.52 6.98
C ILE A 13 -1.96 1.05 6.55
N ALA A 14 -0.90 1.64 7.12
CA ALA A 14 0.48 1.28 6.81
C ALA A 14 0.80 -0.17 7.23
N LEU A 15 0.37 -0.59 8.42
CA LEU A 15 0.56 -1.96 8.89
C LEU A 15 -0.14 -2.97 7.97
N LYS A 16 -1.40 -2.71 7.61
CA LYS A 16 -2.16 -3.59 6.72
C LYS A 16 -1.54 -3.71 5.32
N ALA A 17 -1.04 -2.59 4.78
CA ALA A 17 -0.32 -2.62 3.51
C ALA A 17 1.00 -3.40 3.63
N GLY A 18 1.73 -3.23 4.74
CA GLY A 18 2.94 -3.99 5.04
C GLY A 18 2.71 -5.50 5.14
N ASP A 19 1.65 -5.93 5.83
CA ASP A 19 1.28 -7.34 5.93
C ASP A 19 1.01 -7.95 4.55
N ALA A 20 0.27 -7.24 3.69
CA ALA A 20 0.00 -7.67 2.31
C ALA A 20 1.26 -7.73 1.44
N ILE A 21 2.22 -6.82 1.62
CA ILE A 21 3.53 -6.90 0.97
C ILE A 21 4.27 -8.18 1.40
N MET A 22 4.28 -8.46 2.70
CA MET A 22 4.99 -9.63 3.25
C MET A 22 4.39 -10.95 2.75
N GLU A 23 3.08 -11.03 2.56
CA GLU A 23 2.43 -12.21 1.95
C GLU A 23 2.96 -12.51 0.54
N ILE A 24 3.26 -11.47 -0.24
CA ILE A 24 3.78 -11.59 -1.60
C ILE A 24 5.28 -11.92 -1.59
N TYR A 25 6.06 -11.30 -0.71
CA TYR A 25 7.48 -11.61 -0.56
C TYR A 25 7.76 -13.02 -0.03
N ASN A 26 6.79 -13.63 0.64
CA ASN A 26 6.87 -15.02 1.08
C ASN A 26 6.56 -16.04 -0.05
N GLN A 27 6.39 -15.59 -1.30
CA GLN A 27 6.10 -16.41 -2.47
C GLN A 27 7.01 -16.03 -3.63
N ASP A 28 7.09 -16.88 -4.65
CA ASP A 28 7.73 -16.47 -5.91
C ASP A 28 6.87 -15.41 -6.60
N PHE A 29 7.45 -14.24 -6.89
CA PHE A 29 6.77 -13.15 -7.59
C PHE A 29 7.60 -12.65 -8.79
N THR A 30 6.89 -12.08 -9.76
CA THR A 30 7.51 -11.47 -10.93
C THR A 30 7.72 -9.98 -10.71
N ILE A 31 8.84 -9.46 -11.21
CA ILE A 31 9.16 -8.03 -11.23
C ILE A 31 8.83 -7.52 -12.63
N GLU A 32 7.88 -6.59 -12.72
CA GLU A 32 7.64 -5.80 -13.91
C GLU A 32 8.50 -4.52 -13.85
N TYR A 33 8.77 -3.91 -14.99
CA TYR A 33 9.50 -2.65 -15.05
C TYR A 33 8.64 -1.60 -15.76
N LYS A 34 8.57 -0.41 -15.18
CA LYS A 34 7.88 0.74 -15.80
C LYS A 34 8.72 1.31 -16.96
N ASP A 35 8.14 2.25 -17.70
CA ASP A 35 8.81 2.94 -18.81
C ASP A 35 10.12 3.63 -18.39
N ASP A 36 10.18 4.10 -17.14
CA ASP A 36 11.36 4.71 -16.53
C ASP A 36 12.39 3.68 -15.99
N LYS A 37 12.16 2.39 -16.24
CA LYS A 37 12.96 1.24 -15.78
C LYS A 37 12.98 1.06 -14.26
N SER A 38 12.11 1.72 -13.50
CA SER A 38 11.91 1.39 -12.09
C SER A 38 11.17 0.05 -11.95
N PRO A 39 11.51 -0.78 -10.96
CA PRO A 39 10.79 -2.03 -10.70
C PRO A 39 9.37 -1.72 -10.18
N LEU A 40 8.43 -2.55 -10.60
CA LEU A 40 7.07 -2.60 -10.11
C LEU A 40 6.73 -4.06 -9.83
N THR A 41 6.28 -4.35 -8.63
CA THR A 41 5.91 -5.70 -8.22
C THR A 41 4.43 -5.77 -7.88
N ALA A 42 3.91 -7.00 -7.80
CA ALA A 42 2.58 -7.23 -7.25
C ALA A 42 2.42 -6.66 -5.83
N ALA A 43 3.51 -6.60 -5.05
CA ALA A 43 3.51 -6.04 -3.71
C ALA A 43 3.24 -4.53 -3.71
N ASP A 44 3.87 -3.79 -4.61
CA ASP A 44 3.67 -2.35 -4.75
C ASP A 44 2.22 -2.02 -5.14
N LEU A 45 1.67 -2.76 -6.10
CA LEU A 45 0.29 -2.59 -6.56
C LEU A 45 -0.70 -2.87 -5.42
N LYS A 46 -0.49 -3.95 -4.67
CA LYS A 46 -1.38 -4.35 -3.60
C LYS A 46 -1.35 -3.37 -2.42
N ALA A 47 -0.17 -2.92 -2.04
CA ALA A 47 -0.01 -1.92 -1.00
C ALA A 47 -0.71 -0.60 -1.38
N ASN A 48 -0.50 -0.13 -2.61
CA ASN A 48 -1.14 1.09 -3.10
C ASN A 48 -2.67 0.98 -3.12
N GLU A 49 -3.22 -0.14 -3.60
CA GLU A 49 -4.66 -0.40 -3.59
C GLU A 49 -5.24 -0.29 -2.17
N ILE A 50 -4.60 -0.93 -1.17
CA ILE A 50 -5.03 -0.90 0.22
C ILE A 50 -4.98 0.53 0.78
N ILE A 51 -3.88 1.24 0.55
CA ILE A 51 -3.68 2.60 1.07
C ILE A 51 -4.72 3.54 0.49
N CYS A 52 -4.84 3.63 -0.84
CA CYS A 52 -5.78 4.53 -1.49
C CYS A 52 -7.23 4.22 -1.11
N SER A 53 -7.65 2.96 -1.22
CA SER A 53 -9.04 2.58 -0.93
C SER A 53 -9.44 2.74 0.53
N THR A 54 -8.48 2.76 1.46
CA THR A 54 -8.76 3.01 2.88
C THR A 54 -8.76 4.50 3.20
N LEU A 55 -7.82 5.26 2.63
CA LEU A 55 -7.80 6.73 2.76
C LEU A 55 -9.09 7.37 2.23
N GLU A 56 -9.64 6.88 1.12
CA GLU A 56 -10.92 7.35 0.56
C GLU A 56 -12.11 7.16 1.51
N LYS A 57 -12.01 6.24 2.47
CA LYS A 57 -13.07 5.94 3.45
C LYS A 57 -12.90 6.71 4.75
N LEU A 58 -11.79 7.42 4.94
CA LEU A 58 -11.59 8.20 6.16
C LEU A 58 -12.54 9.40 6.19
N PRO A 59 -13.08 9.74 7.37
CA PRO A 59 -13.92 10.91 7.53
C PRO A 59 -13.08 12.19 7.41
N ILE A 60 -13.22 12.93 6.30
CA ILE A 60 -12.52 14.21 6.03
C ILE A 60 -13.35 15.43 6.46
#